data_AF-A0A0G2HRN2-F1
#
_entry.id   AF-A0A0G2HRN2-F1
#
_cell.length_a   1.000
_cell.length_b   1.000
_cell.length_c   1.000
_cell.angle_alpha   90.00
_cell.angle_beta   90.00
_cell.angle_gamma   90.00
#
_symmetry.space_group_name_H-M   'P 1'
#
loop_
_entity.id
_entity.type
_entity.pdbx_description
1 polymer ?
#
loop_
_entity_poly.entity_id
_entity_poly.type
_entity_poly.pdbx_seq_one_letter_code
_entity_poly.pdbx_strand_id
1 'polypeptide(L)'
;MKTVQTFQNVPKQMAMIYGPEPLYQPSSAKKLAALEYYLQILPLLLPEEPALTQGYLWHDDLHHDNIFIDPETLQIVGIIDWQSIQVTPLFDHCLDPCFLDYQGLDVGDNLQRPELPERVKSLEGEEKVRALKEFMDKGVMISWRTLFKNRMPGQYPSIKFQQSARGNILHLSRRIFELGEAHFHALLLDLQDEYDSARVSNTDIAPFPLKFSKSEIAAIEADMRRADLGIKIMNTMIKQRLGDLWPEKGIIEEEKYEEVKALLRGVKADFIDQYCIYQGWDTALFERLWPFDD
;
A
#
# COMPACT_ATOMS: atom_id res chain seq x y z
N MET A 1 16.46 -8.65 10.68
CA MET A 1 16.80 -8.15 12.02
C MET A 1 18.17 -7.47 12.10
N LYS A 2 19.29 -8.12 11.72
CA LYS A 2 20.64 -7.49 11.75
C LYS A 2 20.70 -6.12 11.08
N THR A 3 20.09 -5.98 9.89
CA THR A 3 20.03 -4.71 9.16
C THR A 3 19.42 -3.57 9.97
N VAL A 4 18.33 -3.82 10.70
CA VAL A 4 17.67 -2.79 11.53
C VAL A 4 18.53 -2.45 12.76
N GLN A 5 19.22 -3.43 13.34
CA GLN A 5 20.09 -3.23 14.51
C GLN A 5 21.33 -2.38 14.19
N THR A 6 21.82 -2.43 12.95
CA THR A 6 23.01 -1.69 12.50
C THR A 6 22.68 -0.39 11.79
N PHE A 7 21.40 -0.08 11.59
CA PHE A 7 20.97 1.07 10.81
C PHE A 7 21.08 2.37 11.63
N GLN A 8 21.87 3.33 11.13
CA GLN A 8 22.05 4.63 11.78
C GLN A 8 20.95 5.64 11.42
N ASN A 9 20.42 5.58 10.18
CA ASN A 9 19.39 6.50 9.68
C ASN A 9 18.33 5.74 8.91
N VAL A 10 17.05 5.85 9.28
CA VAL A 10 15.94 5.22 8.53
C VAL A 10 15.90 5.80 7.11
N PRO A 11 15.75 4.99 6.03
CA PRO A 11 15.65 5.51 4.68
C PRO A 11 14.49 6.51 4.57
N LYS A 12 14.74 7.63 3.90
CA LYS A 12 13.68 8.55 3.49
C LYS A 12 12.78 7.80 2.50
N GLN A 13 11.47 7.84 2.69
CA GLN A 13 10.50 7.20 1.79
C GLN A 13 9.46 8.22 1.32
N MET A 14 8.81 7.93 0.18
CA MET A 14 7.86 8.83 -0.50
C MET A 14 6.37 8.43 -0.33
N ALA A 15 6.08 7.41 0.47
CA ALA A 15 4.73 6.97 0.81
C ALA A 15 4.05 7.88 1.87
N MET A 16 4.79 8.44 2.83
CA MET A 16 4.26 9.31 3.88
C MET A 16 5.28 10.37 4.34
N ILE A 17 4.81 11.49 4.89
CA ILE A 17 5.69 12.48 5.54
C ILE A 17 5.93 12.11 7.01
N TYR A 18 7.21 12.03 7.39
CA TYR A 18 7.65 11.89 8.78
C TYR A 18 8.01 13.25 9.38
N GLY A 19 7.93 13.36 10.71
CA GLY A 19 8.28 14.60 11.40
C GLY A 19 8.05 14.55 12.91
N PRO A 20 8.34 15.67 13.60
CA PRO A 20 7.93 15.89 14.99
C PRO A 20 6.40 15.92 15.12
N GLU A 21 5.89 15.90 16.36
CA GLU A 21 4.46 16.04 16.62
C GLU A 21 3.89 17.30 15.93
N PRO A 22 2.78 17.21 15.16
CA PRO A 22 1.76 16.15 15.13
C PRO A 22 2.01 14.97 14.17
N LEU A 23 3.17 14.89 13.53
CA LEU A 23 3.51 13.81 12.60
C LEU A 23 4.11 12.59 13.30
N TYR A 24 4.22 11.50 12.54
CA TYR A 24 4.86 10.29 13.02
C TYR A 24 6.37 10.38 12.83
N GLN A 25 7.11 10.04 13.88
CA GLN A 25 8.55 9.87 13.84
C GLN A 25 8.89 8.37 13.90
N PRO A 26 9.49 7.80 12.85
CA PRO A 26 9.88 6.39 12.85
C PRO A 26 11.04 6.16 13.82
N SER A 27 11.13 4.95 14.36
CA SER A 27 12.25 4.57 15.23
C SER A 27 12.70 3.14 15.01
N SER A 28 14.02 2.90 15.07
CA SER A 28 14.57 1.54 14.96
C SER A 28 14.00 0.60 16.02
N ALA A 29 13.71 1.10 17.22
CA ALA A 29 13.09 0.32 18.29
C ALA A 29 11.69 -0.19 17.93
N LYS A 30 10.80 0.69 17.43
CA LYS A 30 9.45 0.29 17.00
C LYS A 30 9.49 -0.66 15.80
N LYS A 31 10.40 -0.44 14.84
CA LYS A 31 10.62 -1.36 13.71
C LYS A 31 11.12 -2.73 14.16
N LEU A 32 12.06 -2.80 15.10
CA LEU A 32 12.53 -4.06 15.67
C LEU A 32 11.39 -4.79 16.38
N ALA A 33 10.62 -4.10 17.21
CA ALA A 33 9.47 -4.68 17.89
C ALA A 33 8.44 -5.23 16.89
N ALA A 34 8.15 -4.50 15.81
CA ALA A 34 7.27 -4.99 14.74
C ALA A 34 7.77 -6.32 14.13
N LEU A 35 9.07 -6.41 13.82
CA LEU A 35 9.67 -7.64 13.27
C LEU A 35 9.71 -8.78 14.30
N GLU A 36 9.92 -8.48 15.58
CA GLU A 36 9.87 -9.46 16.67
C GLU A 36 8.46 -10.02 16.86
N TYR A 37 7.45 -9.16 16.81
CA TYR A 37 6.04 -9.57 16.84
C TYR A 37 5.68 -10.41 15.62
N TYR A 38 6.10 -9.97 14.43
CA TYR A 38 5.92 -10.73 13.18
C TYR A 38 6.44 -12.17 13.30
N LEU A 39 7.67 -12.36 13.80
CA LEU A 39 8.26 -13.69 13.94
C LEU A 39 7.49 -14.58 14.94
N GLN A 40 6.93 -14.00 15.99
CA GLN A 40 6.13 -14.74 16.98
C GLN A 40 4.79 -15.19 16.43
N ILE A 41 4.17 -14.41 15.55
CA ILE A 41 2.85 -14.70 14.99
C ILE A 41 2.87 -15.34 13.61
N LEU A 42 4.04 -15.46 12.98
CA LEU A 42 4.17 -15.97 11.61
C LEU A 42 3.39 -17.28 11.35
N PRO A 43 3.44 -18.30 12.23
CA PRO A 43 2.65 -19.52 12.02
C PRO A 43 1.13 -19.30 11.98
N LEU A 44 0.63 -18.24 12.64
CA LEU A 44 -0.79 -17.87 12.67
C LEU A 44 -1.21 -17.08 11.43
N LEU A 45 -0.27 -16.42 10.77
CA LEU A 45 -0.52 -15.61 9.57
C LEU A 45 -0.65 -16.47 8.32
N LEU A 46 0.07 -17.58 8.26
CA LEU A 46 0.11 -18.43 7.06
C LEU A 46 -1.26 -19.11 6.84
N PRO A 47 -1.75 -19.13 5.59
CA PRO A 47 -2.98 -19.84 5.28
C PRO A 47 -2.77 -21.36 5.38
N GLU A 48 -3.77 -22.07 5.91
CA GLU A 48 -3.75 -23.54 6.00
C GLU A 48 -4.01 -24.21 4.64
N GLU A 49 -4.68 -23.50 3.72
CA GLU A 49 -5.04 -24.01 2.40
C GLU A 49 -3.79 -24.23 1.52
N PRO A 50 -3.50 -25.47 1.09
CA PRO A 50 -2.31 -25.75 0.27
C PRO A 50 -2.28 -24.99 -1.06
N ALA A 51 -3.45 -24.70 -1.63
CA ALA A 51 -3.57 -23.91 -2.86
C ALA A 51 -3.07 -22.47 -2.71
N LEU A 52 -3.13 -21.92 -1.48
CA LEU A 52 -2.63 -20.58 -1.20
C LEU A 52 -1.14 -20.57 -0.91
N THR A 53 -0.57 -21.68 -0.42
CA THR A 53 0.85 -21.78 -0.05
C THR A 53 1.74 -22.39 -1.13
N GLN A 54 1.15 -22.91 -2.21
CA GLN A 54 1.89 -23.43 -3.37
C GLN A 54 2.70 -22.32 -4.05
N GLY A 55 3.91 -22.63 -4.50
CA GLY A 55 4.74 -21.71 -5.27
C GLY A 55 4.25 -21.52 -6.70
N TYR A 56 4.06 -20.25 -7.09
CA TYR A 56 3.69 -19.83 -8.43
C TYR A 56 4.81 -19.00 -9.05
N LEU A 57 4.90 -19.04 -10.37
CA LEU A 57 5.69 -18.08 -11.14
C LEU A 57 4.71 -17.04 -11.69
N TRP A 58 4.88 -15.78 -11.32
CA TRP A 58 3.99 -14.68 -11.71
C TRP A 58 4.78 -13.44 -12.11
N HIS A 59 4.30 -12.70 -13.10
CA HIS A 59 4.94 -11.47 -13.57
C HIS A 59 4.40 -10.26 -12.78
N ASP A 60 5.06 -9.93 -11.68
CA ASP A 60 4.57 -8.91 -10.73
C ASP A 60 4.59 -7.46 -11.27
N ASP A 61 5.39 -7.17 -12.31
CA ASP A 61 5.49 -5.84 -12.94
C ASP A 61 4.98 -5.83 -14.39
N LEU A 62 3.82 -6.44 -14.63
CA LEU A 62 3.25 -6.54 -15.98
C LEU A 62 2.55 -5.23 -16.38
N HIS A 63 3.30 -4.31 -17.00
CA HIS A 63 2.80 -3.08 -17.64
C HIS A 63 2.99 -3.10 -19.16
N HIS A 64 2.48 -2.08 -19.86
CA HIS A 64 2.43 -2.04 -21.32
C HIS A 64 3.82 -2.07 -21.98
N ASP A 65 4.85 -1.47 -21.38
CA ASP A 65 6.22 -1.51 -21.94
C ASP A 65 6.86 -2.90 -21.84
N ASN A 66 6.31 -3.78 -20.99
CA ASN A 66 6.76 -5.15 -20.84
C ASN A 66 6.04 -6.14 -21.77
N ILE A 67 5.13 -5.66 -22.63
CA ILE A 67 4.34 -6.47 -23.56
C ILE A 67 4.59 -6.03 -25.01
N PHE A 68 5.16 -6.92 -25.82
CA PHE A 68 5.32 -6.70 -27.26
C PHE A 68 4.12 -7.22 -28.02
N ILE A 69 3.55 -6.35 -28.86
CA ILE A 69 2.40 -6.66 -29.72
C ILE A 69 2.82 -6.46 -31.17
N ASP A 70 2.48 -7.42 -32.03
CA ASP A 70 2.60 -7.26 -33.48
C ASP A 70 1.57 -6.23 -33.97
N PRO A 71 1.98 -5.11 -34.58
CA PRO A 71 1.06 -4.06 -35.02
C PRO A 71 0.11 -4.50 -36.14
N GLU A 72 0.44 -5.55 -36.90
CA GLU A 72 -0.40 -6.03 -38.01
C GLU A 72 -1.46 -7.03 -37.53
N THR A 73 -1.11 -7.92 -36.59
CA THR A 73 -1.99 -9.01 -36.13
C THR A 73 -2.64 -8.74 -34.77
N LEU A 74 -2.16 -7.74 -34.03
CA LEU A 74 -2.51 -7.44 -32.63
C LEU A 74 -2.27 -8.62 -31.68
N GLN A 75 -1.39 -9.55 -32.04
CA GLN A 75 -1.02 -10.67 -31.18
C GLN A 75 0.15 -10.29 -30.25
N ILE A 76 0.13 -10.81 -29.03
CA ILE A 76 1.26 -10.71 -28.11
C ILE A 76 2.39 -11.60 -28.67
N VAL A 77 3.53 -10.99 -29.01
CA VAL A 77 4.70 -11.68 -29.56
C VAL A 77 5.82 -11.86 -28.52
N GLY A 78 5.74 -11.18 -27.39
CA GLY A 78 6.71 -11.32 -26.31
C GLY A 78 6.28 -10.65 -25.02
N ILE A 79 6.74 -11.21 -23.90
CA ILE A 79 6.68 -10.61 -22.57
C ILE A 79 8.12 -10.60 -22.06
N ILE A 80 8.62 -9.44 -21.66
CA ILE A 80 10.01 -9.26 -21.19
C ILE A 80 10.05 -9.01 -19.68
N ASP A 81 11.21 -8.60 -19.17
CA ASP A 81 11.43 -8.20 -17.77
C ASP A 81 11.11 -9.28 -16.73
N TRP A 82 11.32 -10.55 -17.10
CA TRP A 82 11.21 -11.69 -16.18
C TRP A 82 12.34 -11.77 -15.14
N GLN A 83 13.30 -10.85 -15.20
CA GLN A 83 14.40 -10.79 -14.23
C GLN A 83 13.86 -10.42 -12.84
N SER A 84 14.42 -11.00 -11.79
CA SER A 84 13.99 -10.79 -10.40
C SER A 84 12.62 -11.38 -10.01
N ILE A 85 11.97 -12.14 -10.88
CA ILE A 85 10.76 -12.89 -10.50
C ILE A 85 11.09 -13.97 -9.48
N GLN A 86 10.24 -14.10 -8.47
CA GLN A 86 10.34 -15.10 -7.42
C GLN A 86 9.30 -16.19 -7.61
N VAL A 87 9.62 -17.41 -7.17
CA VAL A 87 8.62 -18.47 -7.02
C VAL A 87 8.08 -18.39 -5.60
N THR A 88 6.89 -17.83 -5.44
CA THR A 88 6.28 -17.54 -4.14
C THR A 88 4.80 -17.97 -4.08
N PRO A 89 4.21 -18.07 -2.89
CA PRO A 89 2.76 -18.24 -2.74
C PRO A 89 1.96 -17.26 -3.59
N LEU A 90 0.78 -17.68 -4.08
CA LEU A 90 -0.02 -16.84 -4.99
C LEU A 90 -0.42 -15.50 -4.35
N PHE A 91 -0.68 -15.51 -3.04
CA PHE A 91 -1.01 -14.29 -2.30
C PHE A 91 0.17 -13.31 -2.14
N ASP A 92 1.40 -13.70 -2.46
CA ASP A 92 2.56 -12.80 -2.41
C ASP A 92 2.76 -12.01 -3.71
N HIS A 93 2.05 -12.38 -4.77
CA HIS A 93 2.13 -11.77 -6.11
C HIS A 93 1.12 -10.64 -6.33
N CYS A 94 1.41 -9.80 -7.34
CA CYS A 94 0.53 -8.75 -7.85
C CYS A 94 -0.54 -9.35 -8.78
N LEU A 95 -1.65 -9.81 -8.20
CA LEU A 95 -2.67 -10.60 -8.90
C LEU A 95 -3.53 -9.79 -9.89
N ASP A 96 -3.53 -8.46 -9.75
CA ASP A 96 -4.18 -7.51 -10.65
C ASP A 96 -3.07 -6.76 -11.41
N PRO A 97 -2.86 -7.01 -12.72
CA PRO A 97 -1.75 -6.44 -13.48
C PRO A 97 -1.79 -4.92 -13.57
N CYS A 98 -0.61 -4.30 -13.57
CA CYS A 98 -0.45 -2.85 -13.63
C CYS A 98 -1.03 -2.24 -14.92
N PHE A 99 -1.03 -2.96 -16.05
CA PHE A 99 -1.63 -2.45 -17.30
C PHE A 99 -3.14 -2.22 -17.23
N LEU A 100 -3.85 -2.74 -16.21
CA LEU A 100 -5.27 -2.45 -16.02
C LEU A 100 -5.51 -1.02 -15.53
N ASP A 101 -4.50 -0.40 -14.90
CA ASP A 101 -4.53 0.97 -14.35
C ASP A 101 -5.83 1.32 -13.60
N TYR A 102 -6.33 0.36 -12.82
CA TYR A 102 -7.59 0.53 -12.10
C TYR A 102 -7.37 1.31 -10.80
N GLN A 103 -7.76 2.59 -10.82
CA GLN A 103 -7.64 3.51 -9.67
C GLN A 103 -8.91 3.55 -8.79
N GLY A 104 -9.89 2.67 -9.07
CA GLY A 104 -11.16 2.64 -8.33
C GLY A 104 -11.09 1.82 -7.03
N LEU A 105 -12.19 1.87 -6.27
CA LEU A 105 -12.38 0.99 -5.11
C LEU A 105 -12.43 -0.48 -5.54
N ASP A 106 -12.02 -1.38 -4.65
CA ASP A 106 -12.11 -2.82 -4.91
C ASP A 106 -13.50 -3.22 -5.42
N VAL A 107 -13.53 -4.00 -6.50
CA VAL A 107 -14.79 -4.40 -7.15
C VAL A 107 -15.58 -5.45 -6.36
N GLY A 108 -15.01 -5.94 -5.25
CA GLY A 108 -15.62 -6.87 -4.32
C GLY A 108 -15.93 -8.23 -4.93
N ASP A 109 -16.92 -8.89 -4.33
CA ASP A 109 -17.29 -10.27 -4.68
C ASP A 109 -18.35 -10.35 -5.77
N ASN A 110 -19.07 -9.24 -5.99
CA ASN A 110 -20.08 -9.16 -7.02
C ASN A 110 -19.44 -8.84 -8.38
N LEU A 111 -18.98 -9.88 -9.05
CA LEU A 111 -18.40 -9.80 -10.39
C LEU A 111 -19.45 -9.80 -11.51
N GLN A 112 -20.69 -9.43 -11.21
CA GLN A 112 -21.71 -9.22 -12.24
C GLN A 112 -21.32 -8.05 -13.13
N ARG A 113 -21.68 -8.14 -14.42
CA ARG A 113 -21.50 -7.06 -15.37
C ARG A 113 -22.12 -5.78 -14.80
N PRO A 114 -21.36 -4.68 -14.65
CA PRO A 114 -21.90 -3.46 -14.08
C PRO A 114 -22.90 -2.83 -15.04
N GLU A 115 -24.00 -2.31 -14.50
CA GLU A 115 -24.97 -1.49 -15.24
C GLU A 115 -24.58 -0.02 -15.14
N LEU A 116 -24.76 0.74 -16.23
CA LEU A 116 -24.45 2.16 -16.26
C LEU A 116 -25.42 2.89 -15.31
N PRO A 117 -24.94 3.53 -14.23
CA PRO A 117 -25.83 4.16 -13.26
C PRO A 117 -26.67 5.27 -13.91
N GLU A 118 -27.96 5.34 -13.59
CA GLU A 118 -28.87 6.36 -14.14
C GLU A 118 -28.34 7.79 -13.94
N ARG A 119 -27.69 8.05 -12.81
CA ARG A 119 -27.04 9.33 -12.52
C ARG A 119 -26.02 9.71 -13.59
N VAL A 120 -25.24 8.76 -14.11
CA VAL A 120 -24.23 9.03 -15.15
C VAL A 120 -24.89 9.42 -16.47
N LYS A 121 -26.08 8.89 -16.76
CA LYS A 121 -26.82 9.24 -17.99
C LYS A 121 -27.22 10.72 -17.99
N SER A 122 -27.58 11.25 -16.81
CA SER A 122 -27.93 12.66 -16.61
C SER A 122 -26.74 13.63 -16.51
N LEU A 123 -25.50 13.15 -16.41
CA LEU A 123 -24.32 14.02 -16.41
C LEU A 123 -24.04 14.60 -17.79
N GLU A 124 -23.40 15.76 -17.84
CA GLU A 124 -22.98 16.45 -19.06
C GLU A 124 -21.51 16.89 -18.96
N GLY A 125 -20.92 17.22 -20.11
CA GLY A 125 -19.54 17.72 -20.18
C GLY A 125 -18.49 16.78 -19.59
N GLU A 126 -17.48 17.37 -18.94
CA GLU A 126 -16.34 16.64 -18.36
C GLU A 126 -16.75 15.66 -17.25
N GLU A 127 -17.79 15.98 -16.47
CA GLU A 127 -18.28 15.10 -15.40
C GLU A 127 -18.80 13.79 -15.98
N LYS A 128 -19.52 13.86 -17.11
CA LYS A 128 -19.99 12.68 -17.84
C LYS A 128 -18.83 11.84 -18.37
N VAL A 129 -17.84 12.48 -18.98
CA VAL A 129 -16.66 11.80 -19.54
C VAL A 129 -15.91 11.05 -18.44
N ARG A 130 -15.66 11.71 -17.29
CA ARG A 130 -15.01 11.09 -16.13
C ARG A 130 -15.80 9.90 -15.60
N ALA A 131 -17.09 10.07 -15.37
CA ALA A 131 -17.95 9.00 -14.84
C ALA A 131 -18.07 7.80 -15.81
N LEU A 132 -18.07 8.06 -17.13
CA LEU A 132 -18.04 7.01 -18.14
C LEU A 132 -16.69 6.26 -18.13
N LYS A 133 -15.57 6.97 -17.99
CA LYS A 133 -14.25 6.35 -17.84
C LYS A 133 -14.21 5.45 -16.60
N GLU A 134 -14.60 5.96 -15.44
CA GLU A 134 -14.66 5.19 -14.19
C GLU A 134 -15.54 3.93 -14.32
N PHE A 135 -16.68 4.05 -15.00
CA PHE A 135 -17.56 2.92 -15.29
C PHE A 135 -16.89 1.86 -16.18
N MET A 136 -16.22 2.30 -17.25
CA MET A 136 -15.51 1.41 -18.18
C MET A 136 -14.34 0.71 -17.48
N ASP A 137 -13.51 1.45 -16.72
CA ASP A 137 -12.37 0.92 -15.99
C ASP A 137 -12.84 -0.14 -14.97
N LYS A 138 -13.94 0.13 -14.24
CA LYS A 138 -14.57 -0.85 -13.36
C LYS A 138 -15.07 -2.09 -14.11
N GLY A 139 -15.64 -1.91 -15.30
CA GLY A 139 -16.07 -3.01 -16.16
C GLY A 139 -14.93 -3.90 -16.63
N VAL A 140 -13.79 -3.31 -16.99
CA VAL A 140 -12.56 -4.03 -17.34
C VAL A 140 -12.05 -4.83 -16.14
N MET A 141 -11.99 -4.21 -14.96
CA MET A 141 -11.55 -4.86 -13.73
C MET A 141 -12.43 -6.06 -13.34
N ILE A 142 -13.75 -5.90 -13.41
CA ILE A 142 -14.71 -7.00 -13.18
C ILE A 142 -14.51 -8.12 -14.20
N SER A 143 -14.29 -7.78 -15.47
CA SER A 143 -14.06 -8.76 -16.54
C SER A 143 -12.76 -9.54 -16.31
N TRP A 144 -11.69 -8.85 -15.88
CA TRP A 144 -10.42 -9.46 -15.50
C TRP A 144 -10.61 -10.49 -14.38
N ARG A 145 -11.19 -10.07 -13.25
CA ARG A 145 -11.43 -10.96 -12.11
C ARG A 145 -12.35 -12.12 -12.45
N THR A 146 -13.37 -11.91 -13.29
CA THR A 146 -14.26 -12.98 -13.75
C THR A 146 -13.51 -14.00 -14.61
N LEU A 147 -12.71 -13.53 -15.56
CA LEU A 147 -11.92 -14.39 -16.44
C LEU A 147 -10.94 -15.24 -15.63
N PHE A 148 -10.20 -14.62 -14.70
CA PHE A 148 -9.21 -15.33 -13.92
C PHE A 148 -9.82 -16.24 -12.87
N LYS A 149 -10.91 -15.87 -12.21
CA LYS A 149 -11.64 -16.77 -11.30
C LYS A 149 -12.01 -18.09 -11.98
N ASN A 150 -12.36 -18.04 -13.28
CA ASN A 150 -12.71 -19.23 -14.06
C ASN A 150 -11.48 -20.04 -14.53
N ARG A 151 -10.34 -19.40 -14.77
CA ARG A 151 -9.12 -20.07 -15.28
C ARG A 151 -8.16 -20.52 -14.18
N MET A 152 -8.16 -19.82 -13.05
CA MET A 152 -7.22 -19.94 -11.95
C MET A 152 -8.01 -19.89 -10.62
N PRO A 153 -8.61 -21.00 -10.19
CA PRO A 153 -9.48 -21.01 -9.01
C PRO A 153 -8.82 -20.48 -7.73
N GLY A 154 -7.50 -20.60 -7.60
CA GLY A 154 -6.73 -20.10 -6.45
C GLY A 154 -6.54 -18.58 -6.41
N GLN A 155 -6.74 -17.85 -7.52
CA GLN A 155 -6.50 -16.40 -7.57
C GLN A 155 -7.47 -15.65 -6.65
N TYR A 156 -8.76 -15.95 -6.75
CA TYR A 156 -9.76 -15.20 -6.01
C TYR A 156 -9.65 -15.40 -4.48
N PRO A 157 -9.48 -16.62 -3.94
CA PRO A 157 -9.11 -16.83 -2.55
C PRO A 157 -7.83 -16.08 -2.13
N SER A 158 -6.83 -16.00 -3.02
CA SER A 158 -5.58 -15.27 -2.73
C SER A 158 -5.81 -13.75 -2.60
N ILE A 159 -6.63 -13.15 -3.47
CA ILE A 159 -7.04 -11.74 -3.37
C ILE A 159 -7.78 -11.50 -2.04
N LYS A 160 -8.70 -12.39 -1.66
CA LYS A 160 -9.43 -12.29 -0.39
C LYS A 160 -8.49 -12.42 0.80
N PHE A 161 -7.50 -13.30 0.73
CA PHE A 161 -6.47 -13.43 1.75
C PHE A 161 -5.63 -12.16 1.86
N GLN A 162 -5.18 -11.57 0.74
CA GLN A 162 -4.43 -10.30 0.72
C GLN A 162 -5.20 -9.17 1.43
N GLN A 163 -6.53 -9.15 1.31
CA GLN A 163 -7.40 -8.16 1.95
C GLN A 163 -7.65 -8.41 3.44
N SER A 164 -7.32 -9.59 3.97
CA SER A 164 -7.48 -9.92 5.39
C SER A 164 -6.43 -9.25 6.27
N ALA A 165 -6.66 -9.16 7.59
CA ALA A 165 -5.64 -8.67 8.53
C ALA A 165 -4.33 -9.48 8.43
N ARG A 166 -4.43 -10.81 8.28
CA ARG A 166 -3.26 -11.70 8.13
C ARG A 166 -2.46 -11.39 6.86
N GLY A 167 -3.13 -11.24 5.73
CA GLY A 167 -2.51 -10.88 4.45
C GLY A 167 -1.86 -9.50 4.48
N ASN A 168 -2.56 -8.51 5.06
CA ASN A 168 -2.02 -7.16 5.23
C ASN A 168 -0.78 -7.12 6.14
N ILE A 169 -0.76 -7.88 7.24
CA ILE A 169 0.42 -8.00 8.11
C ILE A 169 1.59 -8.66 7.36
N LEU A 170 1.35 -9.72 6.59
CA LEU A 170 2.38 -10.34 5.76
C LEU A 170 2.96 -9.33 4.75
N HIS A 171 2.11 -8.57 4.07
CA HIS A 171 2.51 -7.54 3.12
C HIS A 171 3.33 -6.43 3.78
N LEU A 172 2.83 -5.85 4.89
CA LEU A 172 3.50 -4.77 5.60
C LEU A 172 4.82 -5.19 6.24
N SER A 173 4.93 -6.44 6.71
CA SER A 173 6.17 -6.97 7.28
C SER A 173 7.34 -6.88 6.28
N ARG A 174 7.06 -7.12 4.99
CA ARG A 174 8.03 -7.03 3.88
C ARG A 174 8.37 -5.57 3.54
N ARG A 175 7.46 -4.64 3.85
CA ARG A 175 7.55 -3.22 3.51
C ARG A 175 7.79 -2.31 4.72
N ILE A 176 8.29 -2.84 5.84
CA ILE A 176 8.42 -2.12 7.12
C ILE A 176 9.29 -0.84 7.06
N PHE A 177 10.09 -0.69 6.01
CA PHE A 177 10.89 0.50 5.74
C PHE A 177 10.20 1.52 4.84
N GLU A 178 9.24 1.09 4.02
CA GLU A 178 8.47 1.94 3.11
C GLU A 178 7.15 2.40 3.74
N LEU A 179 6.43 1.45 4.33
CA LEU A 179 5.18 1.64 5.05
C LEU A 179 5.47 1.48 6.54
N GLY A 180 5.08 2.49 7.32
CA GLY A 180 5.52 2.65 8.70
C GLY A 180 5.14 1.47 9.60
N GLU A 181 6.01 1.18 10.56
CA GLU A 181 5.78 0.24 11.65
C GLU A 181 4.55 0.61 12.51
N ALA A 182 4.10 1.87 12.45
CA ALA A 182 2.85 2.32 13.06
C ALA A 182 1.63 1.54 12.54
N HIS A 183 1.48 1.43 11.22
CA HIS A 183 0.37 0.68 10.61
C HIS A 183 0.48 -0.81 10.89
N PHE A 184 1.70 -1.36 10.89
CA PHE A 184 1.93 -2.75 11.27
C PHE A 184 1.47 -3.01 12.71
N HIS A 185 1.87 -2.18 13.66
CA HIS A 185 1.44 -2.33 15.06
C HIS A 185 -0.06 -2.17 15.25
N ALA A 186 -0.70 -1.24 14.54
CA ALA A 186 -2.16 -1.09 14.60
C ALA A 186 -2.89 -2.33 14.11
N LEU A 187 -2.45 -2.91 12.98
CA LEU A 187 -3.04 -4.15 12.46
C LEU A 187 -2.81 -5.36 13.36
N LEU A 188 -1.79 -5.37 14.22
CA LEU A 188 -1.66 -6.41 15.25
C LEU A 188 -2.80 -6.34 16.26
N LEU A 189 -3.31 -5.15 16.59
CA LEU A 189 -4.45 -4.98 17.48
C LEU A 189 -5.73 -5.47 16.80
N ASP A 190 -5.94 -5.10 15.53
CA ASP A 190 -7.08 -5.59 14.75
C ASP A 190 -7.06 -7.14 14.64
N LEU A 191 -5.89 -7.72 14.37
CA LEU A 191 -5.73 -9.17 14.32
C LEU A 191 -6.00 -9.82 15.69
N GLN A 192 -5.58 -9.19 16.78
CA GLN A 192 -5.87 -9.67 18.13
C GLN A 192 -7.39 -9.66 18.39
N ASP A 193 -8.08 -8.58 18.05
CA ASP A 193 -9.53 -8.43 18.23
C ASP A 193 -10.32 -9.46 17.40
N GLU A 194 -9.89 -9.72 16.17
CA GLU A 194 -10.43 -10.80 15.33
C GLU A 194 -10.25 -12.17 16.01
N TYR A 195 -9.06 -12.42 16.57
CA TYR A 195 -8.75 -13.67 17.26
C TYR A 195 -9.63 -13.84 18.49
N ASP A 196 -9.67 -12.83 19.37
CA ASP A 196 -10.45 -12.86 20.61
C ASP A 196 -11.95 -13.02 20.31
N SER A 197 -12.47 -12.39 19.26
CA SER A 197 -13.85 -12.57 18.78
C SER A 197 -14.12 -14.01 18.35
N ALA A 198 -13.21 -14.64 17.59
CA ALA A 198 -13.35 -16.03 17.18
C ALA A 198 -13.34 -17.00 18.37
N ARG A 199 -12.57 -16.69 19.43
CA ARG A 199 -12.51 -17.49 20.67
C ARG A 199 -13.81 -17.48 21.46
N VAL A 200 -14.60 -16.40 21.36
CA VAL A 200 -15.94 -16.35 21.98
C VAL A 200 -16.85 -17.44 21.39
N SER A 201 -16.72 -17.72 20.09
CA SER A 201 -17.49 -18.76 19.40
C SER A 201 -16.86 -20.16 19.45
N ASN A 202 -15.53 -20.26 19.64
CA ASN A 202 -14.82 -21.53 19.72
C ASN A 202 -13.68 -21.48 20.75
N THR A 203 -13.93 -22.07 21.92
CA THR A 203 -12.99 -22.08 23.05
C THR A 203 -11.73 -22.93 22.83
N ASP A 204 -11.69 -23.78 21.79
CA ASP A 204 -10.52 -24.60 21.47
C ASP A 204 -9.41 -23.78 20.77
N ILE A 205 -9.73 -22.57 20.32
CA ILE A 205 -8.74 -21.66 19.73
C ILE A 205 -7.81 -21.16 20.84
N ALA A 206 -6.49 -21.26 20.62
CA ALA A 206 -5.47 -20.78 21.55
C ALA A 206 -5.55 -19.25 21.74
N PRO A 207 -5.10 -18.69 22.88
CA PRO A 207 -4.99 -17.25 23.03
C PRO A 207 -4.06 -16.63 21.99
N PHE A 208 -4.34 -15.39 21.60
CA PHE A 208 -3.39 -14.62 20.79
C PHE A 208 -2.04 -14.52 21.54
N PRO A 209 -0.92 -14.81 20.88
CA PRO A 209 0.37 -14.98 21.56
C PRO A 209 0.97 -13.66 22.05
N LEU A 210 0.58 -12.53 21.46
CA LEU A 210 1.02 -11.21 21.88
C LEU A 210 0.07 -10.62 22.92
N LYS A 211 0.62 -9.80 23.82
CA LYS A 211 -0.15 -9.08 24.83
C LYS A 211 0.29 -7.63 24.86
N PHE A 212 -0.67 -6.72 24.85
CA PHE A 212 -0.43 -5.30 24.95
C PHE A 212 -1.09 -4.73 26.19
N SER A 213 -0.37 -3.88 26.91
CA SER A 213 -0.92 -3.05 27.98
C SER A 213 -1.81 -1.95 27.41
N LYS A 214 -2.69 -1.38 28.25
CA LYS A 214 -3.54 -0.24 27.85
C LYS A 214 -2.72 0.97 27.38
N SER A 215 -1.56 1.19 27.98
CA SER A 215 -0.63 2.24 27.56
C SER A 215 -0.02 1.98 26.19
N GLU A 216 0.34 0.73 25.88
CA GLU A 216 0.87 0.37 24.57
C GLU A 216 -0.19 0.51 23.48
N ILE A 217 -1.42 0.05 23.73
CA ILE A 217 -2.56 0.22 22.82
C ILE A 217 -2.76 1.70 22.50
N ALA A 218 -2.85 2.56 23.52
CA ALA A 218 -3.04 3.99 23.32
C ALA A 218 -1.88 4.64 22.53
N ALA A 219 -0.65 4.16 22.73
CA ALA A 219 0.52 4.64 21.99
C ALA A 219 0.50 4.20 20.51
N ILE A 220 0.16 2.93 20.25
CA ILE A 220 0.02 2.39 18.89
C ILE A 220 -1.05 3.15 18.11
N GLU A 221 -2.22 3.37 18.71
CA GLU A 221 -3.31 4.12 18.08
C GLU A 221 -2.91 5.59 17.81
N ALA A 222 -2.18 6.22 18.74
CA ALA A 222 -1.68 7.58 18.53
C ALA A 222 -0.67 7.63 17.38
N ASP A 223 0.25 6.67 17.33
CA ASP A 223 1.22 6.55 16.25
C ASP A 223 0.56 6.33 14.88
N MET A 224 -0.45 5.46 14.81
CA MET A 224 -1.25 5.25 13.60
C MET A 224 -1.91 6.56 13.13
N ARG A 225 -2.58 7.30 14.02
CA ARG A 225 -3.21 8.59 13.67
C ARG A 225 -2.20 9.60 13.13
N ARG A 226 -1.00 9.65 13.72
CA ARG A 226 0.09 10.51 13.25
C ARG A 226 0.62 10.06 11.88
N ALA A 227 0.69 8.75 11.64
CA ALA A 227 1.15 8.20 10.37
C ALA A 227 0.12 8.45 9.25
N ASP A 228 -1.18 8.29 9.54
CA ASP A 228 -2.27 8.60 8.61
C ASP A 228 -2.31 10.07 8.22
N LEU A 229 -2.03 10.97 9.19
CA LEU A 229 -1.86 12.39 8.90
C LEU A 229 -0.71 12.61 7.90
N GLY A 230 0.44 11.95 8.10
CA GLY A 230 1.59 12.01 7.19
C GLY A 230 1.28 11.49 5.77
N ILE A 231 0.50 10.42 5.64
CA ILE A 231 0.01 9.90 4.34
C ILE A 231 -0.93 10.91 3.68
N LYS A 232 -1.89 11.43 4.45
CA LYS A 232 -2.85 12.42 3.96
C LYS A 232 -2.12 13.65 3.40
N ILE A 233 -1.17 14.20 4.15
CA ILE A 233 -0.35 15.34 3.73
C ILE A 233 0.42 15.02 2.45
N MET A 234 1.09 13.87 2.39
CA MET A 234 1.82 13.44 1.19
C MET A 234 0.90 13.47 -0.04
N ASN A 235 -0.30 12.92 0.08
CA ASN A 235 -1.25 12.85 -1.03
C ASN A 235 -1.89 14.22 -1.36
N THR A 236 -2.29 15.02 -0.37
CA THR A 236 -3.07 16.25 -0.62
C THR A 236 -2.22 17.51 -0.79
N MET A 237 -1.10 17.63 -0.07
CA MET A 237 -0.27 18.84 -0.12
C MET A 237 0.90 18.71 -1.08
N ILE A 238 1.38 17.49 -1.32
CA ILE A 238 2.54 17.25 -2.18
C ILE A 238 2.08 16.75 -3.55
N LYS A 239 1.54 15.52 -3.62
CA LYS A 239 1.16 14.90 -4.90
C LYS A 239 0.18 15.76 -5.70
N GLN A 240 -0.89 16.25 -5.07
CA GLN A 240 -1.87 17.11 -5.75
C GLN A 240 -1.30 18.45 -6.22
N ARG A 241 -0.32 19.03 -5.52
CA ARG A 241 0.31 20.29 -5.94
C ARG A 241 1.30 20.08 -7.08
N LEU A 242 2.02 18.97 -7.09
CA LEU A 242 2.91 18.62 -8.19
C LEU A 242 2.13 18.18 -9.43
N GLY A 243 0.96 17.56 -9.27
CA GLY A 243 0.15 17.10 -10.39
C GLY A 243 0.95 16.17 -11.30
N ASP A 244 1.01 16.51 -12.58
CA ASP A 244 1.76 15.75 -13.61
C ASP A 244 3.28 15.79 -13.41
N LEU A 245 3.78 16.68 -12.54
CA LEU A 245 5.19 16.76 -12.16
C LEU A 245 5.55 15.86 -10.97
N TRP A 246 4.59 15.09 -10.44
CA TRP A 246 4.88 14.14 -9.37
C TRP A 246 5.87 13.08 -9.88
N PRO A 247 7.05 12.92 -9.25
CA PRO A 247 8.04 11.94 -9.68
C PRO A 247 7.58 10.54 -9.27
N GLU A 248 6.75 9.92 -10.12
CA GLU A 248 6.40 8.51 -9.94
C GLU A 248 7.69 7.67 -9.89
N LYS A 249 7.81 6.84 -8.86
CA LYS A 249 9.02 6.04 -8.56
C LYS A 249 10.29 6.88 -8.28
N GLY A 250 10.17 8.19 -8.04
CA GLY A 250 11.29 9.06 -7.69
C GLY A 250 12.14 9.53 -8.87
N ILE A 251 11.62 9.43 -10.09
CA ILE A 251 12.31 9.81 -11.33
C ILE A 251 11.60 11.01 -11.95
N ILE A 252 12.37 11.96 -12.47
CA ILE A 252 11.87 13.10 -13.23
C ILE A 252 12.79 13.38 -14.42
N GLU A 253 12.22 13.88 -15.52
CA GLU A 253 12.99 14.38 -16.67
C GLU A 253 13.95 15.49 -16.22
N GLU A 254 15.16 15.51 -16.77
CA GLU A 254 16.23 16.45 -16.39
C GLU A 254 15.75 17.90 -16.54
N GLU A 255 15.01 18.19 -17.61
CA GLU A 255 14.48 19.52 -17.92
C GLU A 255 13.49 20.04 -16.87
N LYS A 256 12.81 19.13 -16.17
CA LYS A 256 11.82 19.42 -15.13
C LYS A 256 12.41 19.35 -13.71
N TYR A 257 13.65 18.89 -13.56
CA TYR A 257 14.26 18.64 -12.25
C TYR A 257 14.28 19.90 -11.37
N GLU A 258 14.78 21.02 -11.89
CA GLU A 258 14.87 22.27 -11.12
C GLU A 258 13.50 22.85 -10.78
N GLU A 259 12.52 22.73 -11.68
CA GLU A 259 11.13 23.15 -11.43
C GLU A 259 10.53 22.34 -10.28
N VAL A 260 10.64 21.01 -10.34
CA VAL A 260 10.15 20.11 -9.30
C VAL A 260 10.83 20.37 -7.96
N LYS A 261 12.15 20.57 -7.94
CA LYS A 261 12.89 20.90 -6.70
C LYS A 261 12.46 22.25 -6.13
N ALA A 262 12.18 23.26 -6.96
CA ALA A 262 11.68 24.55 -6.50
C ALA A 262 10.28 24.42 -5.88
N LEU A 263 9.37 23.67 -6.52
CA LEU A 263 8.04 23.38 -6.00
C LEU A 263 8.12 22.64 -4.66
N LEU A 264 8.95 21.60 -4.55
CA LEU A 264 9.12 20.82 -3.32
C LEU A 264 9.69 21.67 -2.17
N ARG A 265 10.61 22.60 -2.46
CA ARG A 265 11.08 23.59 -1.47
C ARG A 265 9.96 24.50 -0.99
N GLY A 266 9.11 24.99 -1.91
CA GLY A 266 7.94 25.79 -1.55
C GLY A 266 6.94 25.04 -0.67
N VAL A 267 6.65 23.78 -1.03
CA VAL A 267 5.76 22.92 -0.23
C VAL A 267 6.34 22.65 1.16
N LYS A 268 7.66 22.42 1.26
CA LYS A 268 8.36 22.28 2.56
C LYS A 268 8.21 23.53 3.43
N ALA A 269 8.39 24.72 2.86
CA ALA A 269 8.25 25.98 3.58
C ALA A 269 6.82 26.21 4.09
N ASP A 270 5.82 26.09 3.21
CA ASP A 270 4.39 26.18 3.56
C ASP A 270 4.03 25.21 4.69
N PHE A 271 4.61 24.00 4.66
CA PHE A 271 4.39 23.00 5.68
C PHE A 271 4.95 23.43 7.04
N ILE A 272 6.20 23.91 7.08
CA ILE A 272 6.82 24.41 8.30
C ILE A 272 5.97 25.55 8.87
N ASP A 273 5.55 26.50 8.04
CA ASP A 273 4.74 27.63 8.47
C ASP A 273 3.39 27.19 9.08
N GLN A 274 2.75 26.18 8.47
CA GLN A 274 1.48 25.64 8.96
C GLN A 274 1.62 24.90 10.30
N TYR A 275 2.72 24.16 10.52
CA TYR A 275 2.83 23.23 11.66
C TYR A 275 3.79 23.71 12.77
N CYS A 276 4.58 24.76 12.56
CA CYS A 276 5.50 25.29 13.57
C CYS A 276 4.82 25.81 14.84
N ILE A 277 3.52 26.06 14.80
CA ILE A 277 2.72 26.50 15.94
C ILE A 277 2.37 25.38 16.92
N TYR A 278 2.54 24.11 16.54
CA TYR A 278 2.16 22.97 17.37
C TYR A 278 3.18 22.74 18.49
N GLN A 279 2.67 22.43 19.68
CA GLN A 279 3.51 22.03 20.81
C GLN A 279 4.22 20.71 20.47
N GLY A 280 5.55 20.70 20.59
CA GLY A 280 6.37 19.54 20.23
C GLY A 280 6.95 19.59 18.82
N TRP A 281 6.64 20.64 18.04
CA TRP A 281 7.26 20.86 16.74
C TRP A 281 8.76 21.18 16.85
N ASP A 282 9.54 20.56 15.98
CA ASP A 282 10.99 20.80 15.80
C ASP A 282 11.28 20.91 14.30
N THR A 283 11.51 22.14 13.84
CA THR A 283 11.80 22.43 12.43
C THR A 283 13.07 21.72 11.96
N ALA A 284 14.12 21.67 12.77
CA ALA A 284 15.38 21.04 12.36
C ALA A 284 15.22 19.52 12.20
N LEU A 285 14.42 18.89 13.07
CA LEU A 285 14.06 17.49 12.93
C LEU A 285 13.23 17.24 11.66
N PHE A 286 12.23 18.08 11.40
CA PHE A 286 11.40 17.97 10.21
C PHE A 286 12.22 18.11 8.93
N GLU A 287 13.08 19.12 8.85
CA GLU A 287 13.96 19.35 7.70
C GLU A 287 14.88 18.16 7.43
N ARG A 288 15.44 17.55 8.48
CA ARG A 288 16.29 16.35 8.35
C ARG A 288 15.51 15.14 7.81
N LEU A 289 14.23 15.01 8.18
CA LEU A 289 13.36 13.91 7.77
C LEU A 289 12.69 14.16 6.40
N TRP A 290 12.84 15.35 5.82
CA TRP A 290 12.26 15.68 4.53
C TRP A 290 12.80 14.76 3.41
N PRO A 291 11.92 14.05 2.68
CA PRO A 291 12.36 12.99 1.78
C PRO A 291 12.89 13.49 0.42
N PHE A 292 12.76 14.78 0.11
CA PHE A 292 13.03 15.31 -1.23
C PHE A 292 14.19 16.32 -1.31
N ASP A 293 15.03 16.41 -0.29
CA ASP A 293 16.19 17.32 -0.33
C ASP A 293 17.33 16.78 -1.20
N ASP A 294 17.42 15.46 -1.36
CA ASP A 294 18.41 14.78 -2.19
C ASP A 294 17.98 14.69 -3.67
#